data_AF-A0A9E1ZP53-F1
#
_entry.id   AF-A0A9E1ZP53-F1
#
_cell.length_a   1.000
_cell.length_b   1.000
_cell.length_c   1.000
_cell.angle_alpha   90.00
_cell.angle_beta   90.00
_cell.angle_gamma   90.00
#
_symmetry.space_group_name_H-M   'P 1'
#
loop_
_entity.id
_entity.type
_entity.pdbx_description
1 polymer ?
#
loop_
_entity_poly.entity_id
_entity_poly.type
_entity_poly.pdbx_seq_one_letter_code
_entity_poly.pdbx_strand_id
1 'polypeptide(L)'
;MLDAYDEIPGELKSSVLTDIEDIVSKHENIRVITTSRPQENIRTSNYFSNVVLDNLKKKEYQEVIKKLAKDQDWANSLIGHIEHRSPHIKSLLFSPLMVTLLVLLYKSYQHLPANLSGFYDVLFQMLLQRHDGTKPGFTRQRKCDLDDIQYRNAFEALCLLAKKSPQQSFSISVLHGVAEEAIAQTNLKAKPADFINDIVRITCLILREGDEHRFIHKTVQEYYAASFIQKKPDTWAKQLYTRISDSDNRYKWQQELEFLSEIDSYRYNRYFLLPICLDVLSLSEKQLQEKRLPATIQQAKFILNGVYIYFGSRNIVGYYYGSPIISFEDEVASLIDKIVQLYDKNPVTVDSFIEIQKINPTKGNPPEVRGILEEKIPIPASLFLDHPEYSLSTLSVIDKFFANIFHIAQDISLSLEKTESSSLLDGLV
;
A
#
# COMPACT_ATOMS: atom_id res chain seq x y z
N MET A 1 10.86 -17.65 -26.95
CA MET A 1 10.34 -16.98 -25.75
C MET A 1 10.75 -15.54 -25.85
N LEU A 2 9.79 -14.63 -25.78
CA LEU A 2 9.99 -13.18 -25.78
C LEU A 2 9.81 -12.74 -24.33
N ASP A 3 10.82 -12.11 -23.75
CA ASP A 3 10.76 -11.69 -22.35
C ASP A 3 10.51 -10.18 -22.30
N ALA A 4 9.71 -9.76 -21.32
CA ALA A 4 9.40 -8.38 -20.97
C ALA A 4 8.95 -7.51 -22.15
N TYR A 5 7.85 -7.88 -22.80
CA TYR A 5 7.24 -7.11 -23.88
C TYR A 5 6.94 -5.64 -23.47
N ASP A 6 6.63 -5.40 -22.20
CA ASP A 6 6.42 -4.04 -21.67
C ASP A 6 7.63 -3.12 -21.81
N GLU A 7 8.84 -3.68 -21.96
CA GLU A 7 10.11 -2.95 -22.14
C GLU A 7 10.33 -2.42 -23.56
N ILE A 8 9.48 -2.78 -24.53
CA ILE A 8 9.57 -2.23 -25.89
C ILE A 8 9.19 -0.73 -25.85
N PRO A 9 9.94 0.16 -26.52
CA PRO A 9 9.57 1.57 -26.59
C PRO A 9 8.16 1.77 -27.14
N GLY A 10 7.40 2.70 -26.56
CA GLY A 10 5.97 2.87 -26.86
C GLY A 10 5.67 3.05 -28.34
N GLU A 11 6.51 3.79 -29.05
CA GLU A 11 6.44 4.02 -30.49
C GLU A 11 6.65 2.76 -31.34
N LEU A 12 7.31 1.73 -30.81
CA LEU A 12 7.58 0.47 -31.51
C LEU A 12 6.59 -0.64 -31.13
N LYS A 13 5.86 -0.53 -30.01
CA LYS A 13 4.97 -1.59 -29.50
C LYS A 13 3.97 -2.07 -30.54
N SER A 14 3.32 -1.17 -31.27
CA SER A 14 2.33 -1.57 -32.30
C SER A 14 2.98 -2.33 -33.46
N SER A 15 4.15 -1.87 -33.93
CA SER A 15 4.87 -2.55 -35.00
C SER A 15 5.33 -3.94 -34.59
N VAL A 16 5.93 -4.05 -33.39
CA VAL A 16 6.43 -5.33 -32.88
C VAL A 16 5.28 -6.30 -32.62
N LEU A 17 4.13 -5.82 -32.13
CA LEU A 17 2.94 -6.66 -32.02
C LEU A 17 2.54 -7.26 -33.36
N THR A 18 2.45 -6.43 -34.41
CA THR A 18 2.12 -6.89 -35.76
C THR A 18 3.14 -7.91 -36.26
N ASP A 19 4.44 -7.69 -36.06
CA ASP A 19 5.49 -8.64 -36.44
C ASP A 19 5.34 -9.98 -35.72
N ILE A 20 5.01 -9.96 -34.42
CA ILE A 20 4.77 -11.17 -33.63
C ILE A 20 3.52 -11.92 -34.14
N GLU A 21 2.42 -11.20 -34.40
CA GLU A 21 1.19 -11.79 -34.96
C GLU A 21 1.41 -12.38 -36.35
N ASP A 22 2.22 -11.72 -37.18
CA ASP A 22 2.64 -12.21 -38.49
C ASP A 22 3.43 -13.51 -38.41
N ILE A 23 4.35 -13.61 -37.44
CA ILE A 23 5.14 -14.83 -37.22
C ILE A 23 4.22 -15.97 -36.77
N VAL A 24 3.32 -15.71 -35.82
CA VAL A 24 2.40 -16.72 -35.28
C VAL A 24 1.40 -17.19 -36.35
N SER A 25 0.90 -16.27 -37.17
CA SER A 25 -0.07 -16.60 -38.24
C SER A 25 0.54 -17.39 -39.40
N LYS A 26 1.82 -17.14 -39.75
CA LYS A 26 2.52 -17.84 -40.85
C LYS A 26 3.10 -19.20 -40.45
N HIS A 27 3.25 -19.48 -39.15
CA HIS A 27 3.92 -20.67 -38.66
C HIS A 27 3.11 -21.40 -37.60
N GLU A 28 2.17 -22.26 -38.01
CA GLU A 28 1.24 -22.97 -37.10
C GLU A 28 1.92 -23.80 -35.99
N ASN A 29 3.17 -24.24 -36.20
CA ASN A 29 3.90 -25.07 -35.22
C ASN A 29 4.78 -24.26 -34.26
N ILE A 30 4.85 -22.93 -34.38
CA ILE A 30 5.69 -22.12 -33.49
C ILE A 30 4.99 -21.91 -32.14
N ARG A 31 5.71 -22.16 -31.04
CA ARG A 31 5.23 -21.83 -29.69
C ARG A 31 5.89 -20.54 -29.23
N VAL A 32 5.09 -19.48 -29.15
CA VAL A 32 5.51 -18.18 -28.61
C VAL A 32 4.99 -18.05 -27.19
N ILE A 33 5.91 -17.80 -26.27
CA ILE A 33 5.61 -17.40 -24.90
C ILE A 33 6.17 -15.99 -24.76
N THR A 34 5.31 -15.07 -24.33
CA THR A 34 5.67 -13.68 -24.04
C THR A 34 5.38 -13.37 -22.59
N THR A 35 6.25 -12.61 -21.93
CA THR A 35 6.01 -12.06 -20.59
C THR A 35 5.80 -10.55 -20.70
N SER A 36 5.04 -9.97 -19.78
CA SER A 36 4.72 -8.54 -19.77
C SER A 36 4.14 -8.11 -18.43
N ARG A 37 4.33 -6.85 -18.03
CA ARG A 37 3.51 -6.20 -16.99
C ARG A 37 2.02 -6.11 -17.39
N PRO A 38 1.10 -5.91 -16.43
CA PRO A 38 -0.31 -5.68 -16.70
C PRO A 38 -0.51 -4.43 -17.58
N GLN A 39 -1.56 -4.44 -18.42
CA GLN A 39 -2.00 -3.32 -19.28
C GLN A 39 -1.21 -3.04 -20.57
N GLU A 40 -0.50 -4.02 -21.12
CA GLU A 40 0.12 -3.89 -22.44
C GLU A 40 -0.80 -4.33 -23.60
N ASN A 41 -0.58 -3.73 -24.79
CA ASN A 41 -1.39 -4.00 -26.00
C ASN A 41 -1.28 -5.44 -26.51
N ILE A 42 -0.19 -6.16 -26.22
CA ILE A 42 -0.08 -7.58 -26.58
C ILE A 42 -1.20 -8.45 -25.98
N ARG A 43 -1.79 -8.01 -24.86
CA ARG A 43 -2.91 -8.71 -24.20
C ARG A 43 -4.20 -8.66 -25.01
N THR A 44 -4.34 -7.71 -25.95
CA THR A 44 -5.53 -7.57 -26.80
C THR A 44 -5.44 -8.42 -28.06
N SER A 45 -4.30 -9.04 -28.33
CA SER A 45 -4.13 -9.90 -29.49
C SER A 45 -4.96 -11.17 -29.36
N ASN A 46 -5.70 -11.51 -30.43
CA ASN A 46 -6.50 -12.73 -30.48
C ASN A 46 -5.65 -14.00 -30.68
N TYR A 47 -4.35 -13.86 -30.98
CA TYR A 47 -3.42 -14.97 -31.16
C TYR A 47 -2.84 -15.49 -29.84
N PHE A 48 -3.02 -14.76 -28.73
CA PHE A 48 -2.41 -15.07 -27.45
C PHE A 48 -3.44 -15.36 -26.35
N SER A 49 -3.14 -16.37 -25.54
CA SER A 49 -3.85 -16.63 -24.30
C SER A 49 -3.16 -15.92 -23.14
N ASN A 50 -3.90 -15.08 -22.42
CA ASN A 50 -3.38 -14.34 -21.28
C ASN A 50 -3.33 -15.21 -20.01
N VAL A 51 -2.15 -15.33 -19.41
CA VAL A 51 -1.94 -15.96 -18.09
C VAL A 51 -1.40 -14.91 -17.13
N VAL A 52 -1.97 -14.83 -15.93
CA VAL A 52 -1.52 -13.90 -14.88
C VAL A 52 -0.72 -14.68 -13.85
N LEU A 53 0.49 -14.22 -13.55
CA LEU A 53 1.29 -14.76 -12.45
C LEU A 53 0.67 -14.32 -11.12
N ASP A 54 0.34 -15.28 -10.28
CA ASP A 54 -0.23 -15.04 -8.96
C ASP A 54 0.88 -14.84 -7.91
N ASN A 55 0.52 -14.23 -6.79
CA ASN A 55 1.38 -14.14 -5.62
C ASN A 55 1.64 -15.53 -5.02
N LEU A 56 2.73 -15.65 -4.25
CA LEU A 56 2.99 -16.82 -3.42
C LEU A 56 1.84 -16.98 -2.41
N LYS A 57 1.28 -18.18 -2.36
CA LYS A 57 0.17 -18.53 -1.48
C LYS A 57 0.65 -19.30 -0.27
N LYS A 58 0.05 -18.99 0.89
CA LYS A 58 0.17 -19.77 2.13
C LYS A 58 1.64 -20.01 2.54
N LYS A 59 2.13 -21.24 2.35
CA LYS A 59 3.46 -21.71 2.75
C LYS A 59 4.43 -21.85 1.56
N GLU A 60 4.06 -21.40 0.36
CA GLU A 60 4.94 -21.48 -0.83
C GLU A 60 6.26 -20.73 -0.66
N TYR A 61 6.30 -19.69 0.16
CA TYR A 61 7.54 -19.01 0.53
C TYR A 61 8.59 -19.95 1.15
N GLN A 62 8.15 -21.01 1.84
CA GLN A 62 9.05 -21.99 2.46
C GLN A 62 9.88 -22.72 1.40
N GLU A 63 9.27 -23.05 0.27
CA GLU A 63 9.95 -23.70 -0.85
C GLU A 63 10.93 -22.75 -1.53
N VAL A 64 10.61 -21.46 -1.60
CA VAL A 64 11.56 -20.44 -2.08
C VAL A 64 12.76 -20.34 -1.12
N ILE A 65 12.54 -20.30 0.20
CA ILE A 65 13.62 -20.27 1.19
C ILE A 65 14.53 -21.50 1.05
N LYS A 66 13.94 -22.70 0.97
CA LYS A 66 14.71 -23.96 0.81
C LYS A 66 15.55 -23.99 -0.46
N LYS A 67 15.06 -23.39 -1.56
CA LYS A 67 15.80 -23.26 -2.83
C LYS A 67 16.91 -22.21 -2.77
N LEU A 68 16.73 -21.12 -2.01
CA LEU A 68 17.72 -20.05 -1.84
C LEU A 68 18.81 -20.38 -0.79
N ALA A 69 18.53 -21.31 0.11
CA ALA A 69 19.46 -21.75 1.13
C ALA A 69 20.36 -22.88 0.60
N LYS A 70 21.66 -22.79 0.89
CA LYS A 70 22.59 -23.90 0.63
C LYS A 70 22.49 -24.99 1.70
N ASP A 71 22.13 -24.59 2.91
CA ASP A 71 21.97 -25.44 4.09
C ASP A 71 20.49 -25.54 4.44
N GLN A 72 19.97 -26.78 4.48
CA GLN A 72 18.56 -27.05 4.77
C GLN A 72 18.23 -26.91 6.25
N ASP A 73 19.17 -27.15 7.17
CA ASP A 73 18.93 -26.97 8.60
C ASP A 73 18.79 -25.48 8.93
N TRP A 74 19.63 -24.66 8.32
CA TRP A 74 19.49 -23.20 8.38
C TRP A 74 18.16 -22.73 7.79
N ALA A 75 17.75 -23.28 6.65
CA ALA A 75 16.47 -22.96 6.00
C ALA A 75 15.28 -23.27 6.93
N ASN A 76 15.29 -24.47 7.53
CA ASN A 76 14.25 -24.92 8.45
C ASN A 76 14.21 -24.05 9.73
N SER A 77 15.37 -23.64 10.24
CA SER A 77 15.45 -22.71 11.38
C SER A 77 14.81 -21.35 11.04
N LEU A 78 15.13 -20.76 9.88
CA LEU A 78 14.52 -19.51 9.41
C LEU A 78 13.00 -19.66 9.24
N ILE A 79 12.55 -20.75 8.63
CA ILE A 79 11.11 -21.03 8.46
C ILE A 79 10.42 -21.09 9.83
N GLY A 80 11.00 -21.81 10.80
CA GLY A 80 10.49 -21.86 12.18
C GLY A 80 10.40 -20.47 12.82
N HIS A 81 11.44 -19.65 12.68
CA HIS A 81 11.41 -18.27 13.16
C HIS A 81 10.30 -17.44 12.50
N ILE A 82 10.06 -17.59 11.20
CA ILE A 82 8.96 -16.88 10.50
C ILE A 82 7.59 -17.37 11.00
N GLU A 83 7.42 -18.68 11.20
CA GLU A 83 6.15 -19.25 11.63
C GLU A 83 5.71 -18.75 13.02
N HIS A 84 6.65 -18.47 13.92
CA HIS A 84 6.40 -17.95 15.27
C HIS A 84 6.32 -16.42 15.37
N ARG A 85 6.44 -15.68 14.27
CA ARG A 85 6.40 -14.21 14.25
C ARG A 85 5.02 -13.66 13.90
N SER A 86 4.90 -12.33 14.03
CA SER A 86 3.69 -11.57 13.74
C SER A 86 3.17 -11.84 12.32
N PRO A 87 1.84 -11.77 12.10
CA PRO A 87 1.25 -11.86 10.76
C PRO A 87 1.87 -10.89 9.74
N HIS A 88 2.37 -9.75 10.22
CA HIS A 88 3.02 -8.71 9.41
C HIS A 88 4.30 -9.19 8.70
N ILE A 89 5.04 -10.14 9.26
CA ILE A 89 6.22 -10.70 8.56
C ILE A 89 5.82 -11.69 7.48
N LYS A 90 4.73 -12.43 7.71
CA LYS A 90 4.18 -13.37 6.73
C LYS A 90 3.54 -12.64 5.55
N SER A 91 2.93 -11.47 5.78
CA SER A 91 2.40 -10.63 4.70
C SER A 91 3.48 -10.08 3.78
N LEU A 92 4.77 -10.11 4.16
CA LEU A 92 5.88 -9.72 3.28
C LEU A 92 6.21 -10.79 2.25
N LEU A 93 5.85 -12.04 2.52
CA LEU A 93 6.32 -13.21 1.76
C LEU A 93 5.37 -13.59 0.61
N PHE A 94 4.80 -12.58 -0.03
CA PHE A 94 3.86 -12.73 -1.13
C PHE A 94 4.53 -12.84 -2.50
N SER A 95 5.82 -12.49 -2.63
CA SER A 95 6.55 -12.59 -3.89
C SER A 95 7.94 -13.22 -3.70
N PRO A 96 8.47 -13.94 -4.70
CA PRO A 96 9.82 -14.51 -4.63
C PRO A 96 10.90 -13.45 -4.35
N LEU A 97 10.72 -12.22 -4.84
CA LEU A 97 11.61 -11.10 -4.58
C LEU A 97 11.68 -10.77 -3.09
N MET A 98 10.53 -10.59 -2.44
CA MET A 98 10.48 -10.25 -1.01
C MET A 98 11.05 -11.37 -0.13
N VAL A 99 10.75 -12.63 -0.47
CA VAL A 99 11.36 -13.79 0.20
C VAL A 99 12.89 -13.76 0.05
N THR A 100 13.38 -13.46 -1.15
CA THR A 100 14.82 -13.35 -1.41
C THR A 100 15.46 -12.26 -0.55
N LEU A 101 14.88 -11.06 -0.52
CA LEU A 101 15.40 -9.96 0.28
C LEU A 101 15.39 -10.29 1.79
N LEU A 102 14.35 -10.94 2.30
CA LEU A 102 14.30 -11.38 3.70
C LEU A 102 15.40 -12.41 4.00
N VAL A 103 15.61 -13.39 3.12
CA VAL A 103 16.69 -14.38 3.26
C VAL A 103 18.06 -13.70 3.29
N LEU A 104 18.27 -12.69 2.44
CA LEU A 104 19.52 -11.91 2.43
C LEU A 104 19.72 -11.14 3.73
N LEU A 105 18.69 -10.46 4.21
CA LEU A 105 18.72 -9.70 5.47
C LEU A 105 19.02 -10.63 6.65
N TYR A 106 18.33 -11.76 6.74
CA TYR A 106 18.52 -12.72 7.83
C TYR A 106 19.91 -13.35 7.82
N LYS A 107 20.51 -13.61 6.64
CA LYS A 107 21.91 -14.04 6.54
C LYS A 107 22.88 -13.01 7.10
N SER A 108 22.63 -11.72 6.85
CA SER A 108 23.52 -10.64 7.29
C SER A 108 23.39 -10.33 8.79
N TYR A 109 22.17 -10.25 9.32
CA TYR A 109 21.95 -9.73 10.67
C TYR A 109 21.41 -10.74 11.69
N GLN A 110 21.08 -11.97 11.28
CA GLN A 110 20.55 -13.04 12.14
C GLN A 110 19.31 -12.66 12.97
N HIS A 111 18.62 -11.59 12.60
CA HIS A 111 17.35 -11.18 13.19
C HIS A 111 16.33 -10.91 12.08
N LEU A 112 15.06 -11.15 12.40
CA LEU A 112 13.95 -10.78 11.54
C LEU A 112 13.45 -9.40 11.94
N PRO A 113 13.06 -8.56 10.97
CA PRO A 113 12.37 -7.31 11.28
C PRO A 113 11.04 -7.60 12.00
N ALA A 114 10.52 -6.61 12.73
CA ALA A 114 9.26 -6.75 13.47
C ALA A 114 8.03 -6.48 12.58
N ASN A 115 8.18 -5.56 11.64
CA ASN A 115 7.16 -5.06 10.71
C ASN A 115 7.79 -4.69 9.36
N LEU A 116 6.97 -4.18 8.44
CA LEU A 116 7.42 -3.83 7.09
C LEU A 116 8.35 -2.61 7.08
N SER A 117 8.11 -1.61 7.92
CA SER A 117 9.00 -0.46 8.04
C SER A 117 10.41 -0.87 8.47
N GLY A 118 10.51 -1.71 9.50
CA GLY A 118 11.79 -2.21 9.99
C GLY A 118 12.54 -3.07 8.97
N PHE A 119 11.80 -3.78 8.11
CA PHE A 119 12.40 -4.52 6.99
C PHE A 119 13.10 -3.57 6.02
N TYR A 120 12.42 -2.50 5.57
CA TYR A 120 13.03 -1.56 4.65
C TYR A 120 14.10 -0.70 5.33
N ASP A 121 13.96 -0.34 6.60
CA ASP A 121 14.94 0.48 7.33
C ASP A 121 16.37 -0.08 7.23
N VAL A 122 16.50 -1.40 7.42
CA VAL A 122 17.78 -2.09 7.36
C VAL A 122 18.16 -2.53 5.95
N LEU A 123 17.22 -2.54 5.00
CA LEU A 123 17.42 -3.02 3.63
C LEU A 123 18.46 -2.17 2.89
N PHE A 124 18.37 -0.84 2.97
CA PHE A 124 19.29 0.05 2.25
C PHE A 124 20.74 -0.22 2.66
N GLN A 125 20.97 -0.22 3.97
CA GLN A 125 22.30 -0.42 4.53
C GLN A 125 22.83 -1.81 4.16
N MET A 126 22.00 -2.85 4.25
CA MET A 126 22.39 -4.20 3.85
C MET A 126 22.86 -4.26 2.40
N LEU A 127 22.12 -3.63 1.49
CA LEU A 127 22.42 -3.63 0.06
C LEU A 127 23.63 -2.73 -0.26
N LEU A 128 23.76 -1.58 0.39
CA LEU A 128 24.88 -0.66 0.20
C LEU A 128 26.20 -1.25 0.71
N GLN A 129 26.15 -2.00 1.81
CA GLN A 129 27.29 -2.69 2.41
C GLN A 129 27.51 -4.09 1.82
N ARG A 130 26.67 -4.52 0.86
CA ARG A 130 26.80 -5.83 0.23
C ARG A 130 28.07 -5.85 -0.63
N HIS A 131 29.11 -6.43 -0.08
CA HIS A 131 30.34 -6.76 -0.78
C HIS A 131 30.11 -8.11 -1.46
N ASP A 132 30.10 -8.15 -2.79
CA ASP A 132 29.89 -9.35 -3.62
C ASP A 132 30.41 -10.62 -2.93
N GLY A 133 29.49 -11.37 -2.31
CA GLY A 133 29.76 -12.44 -1.33
C GLY A 133 30.45 -13.69 -1.87
N THR A 134 31.21 -13.56 -2.95
CA THR A 134 32.05 -14.59 -3.56
C THR A 134 33.54 -14.19 -3.61
N LYS A 135 33.91 -12.95 -3.26
CA LYS A 135 35.31 -12.49 -3.28
C LYS A 135 35.73 -11.89 -1.93
N PRO A 136 36.48 -12.63 -1.10
CA PRO A 136 37.05 -12.10 0.13
C PRO A 136 37.86 -10.84 -0.15
N GLY A 137 37.55 -9.74 0.55
CA GLY A 137 38.31 -8.48 0.46
C GLY A 137 37.97 -7.54 -0.71
N PHE A 138 36.89 -7.77 -1.46
CA PHE A 138 36.47 -6.86 -2.54
C PHE A 138 35.33 -5.92 -2.09
N THR A 139 35.68 -4.67 -1.81
CA THR A 139 34.70 -3.59 -1.67
C THR A 139 34.44 -2.99 -3.06
N ARG A 140 33.18 -2.99 -3.53
CA ARG A 140 32.81 -2.23 -4.73
C ARG A 140 33.13 -0.76 -4.46
N GLN A 141 34.06 -0.20 -5.24
CA GLN A 141 34.35 1.22 -5.17
C GLN A 141 33.12 2.00 -5.59
N ARG A 142 32.69 2.90 -4.69
CA ARG A 142 31.64 3.88 -4.94
C ARG A 142 32.19 4.99 -5.81
N LYS A 143 31.36 5.53 -6.70
CA LYS A 143 31.74 6.68 -7.51
C LYS A 143 31.54 7.99 -6.77
N CYS A 144 30.51 8.10 -5.94
CA CYS A 144 30.38 9.24 -5.04
C CYS A 144 31.22 9.05 -3.78
N ASP A 145 31.79 10.16 -3.32
CA ASP A 145 32.44 10.29 -2.03
C ASP A 145 31.40 10.70 -0.98
N LEU A 146 30.45 9.81 -0.71
CA LEU A 146 29.42 9.98 0.31
C LEU A 146 29.52 8.85 1.33
N ASP A 147 29.28 9.18 2.61
CA ASP A 147 29.11 8.17 3.65
C ASP A 147 27.74 7.47 3.55
N ASP A 148 27.55 6.37 4.29
CA ASP A 148 26.33 5.56 4.24
C ASP A 148 25.06 6.37 4.59
N ILE A 149 25.17 7.33 5.53
CA ILE A 149 24.04 8.17 5.98
C ILE A 149 23.69 9.19 4.88
N GLN A 150 24.71 9.80 4.28
CA GLN A 150 24.55 10.74 3.16
C GLN A 150 23.92 10.05 1.95
N TYR A 151 24.38 8.84 1.59
CA TYR A 151 23.75 8.03 0.54
C TYR A 151 22.28 7.76 0.81
N ARG A 152 21.97 7.34 2.03
CA ARG A 152 20.60 7.04 2.43
C ARG A 152 19.72 8.29 2.36
N ASN A 153 20.18 9.42 2.88
CA ASN A 153 19.43 10.68 2.83
C ASN A 153 19.17 11.14 1.40
N ALA A 154 20.17 11.06 0.51
CA ALA A 154 20.00 11.37 -0.92
C ALA A 154 19.00 10.44 -1.60
N PHE A 155 19.04 9.14 -1.28
CA PHE A 155 18.14 8.16 -1.85
C PHE A 155 16.69 8.33 -1.38
N GLU A 156 16.48 8.62 -0.10
CA GLU A 156 15.19 8.99 0.46
C GLU A 156 14.59 10.24 -0.21
N ALA A 157 15.41 11.27 -0.42
CA ALA A 157 15.00 12.45 -1.18
C ALA A 157 14.61 12.11 -2.62
N LEU A 158 15.43 11.29 -3.30
CA LEU A 158 15.15 10.81 -4.65
C LEU A 158 13.82 10.06 -4.72
N CYS A 159 13.52 9.19 -3.75
CA CYS A 159 12.26 8.44 -3.71
C CYS A 159 11.03 9.35 -3.60
N LEU A 160 11.07 10.35 -2.70
CA LEU A 160 9.97 11.32 -2.57
C LEU A 160 9.80 12.15 -3.85
N LEU A 161 10.90 12.57 -4.47
CA LEU A 161 10.87 13.38 -5.70
C LEU A 161 10.39 12.59 -6.91
N ALA A 162 10.87 11.36 -7.07
CA ALA A 162 10.44 10.43 -8.09
C ALA A 162 8.93 10.15 -8.01
N LYS A 163 8.34 10.15 -6.80
CA LYS A 163 6.89 9.93 -6.59
C LYS A 163 6.04 11.05 -7.18
N LYS A 164 6.58 12.26 -7.35
CA LYS A 164 5.86 13.35 -8.02
C LYS A 164 5.62 13.06 -9.51
N SER A 165 6.39 12.15 -10.11
CA SER A 165 6.15 11.70 -11.47
C SER A 165 4.99 10.68 -11.50
N PRO A 166 4.05 10.80 -12.45
CA PRO A 166 3.01 9.79 -12.65
C PRO A 166 3.56 8.48 -13.25
N GLN A 167 4.80 8.49 -13.74
CA GLN A 167 5.43 7.36 -14.43
C GLN A 167 6.12 6.42 -13.43
N GLN A 168 6.02 5.11 -13.67
CA GLN A 168 6.71 4.09 -12.86
C GLN A 168 8.12 3.75 -13.37
N SER A 169 8.41 4.13 -14.62
CA SER A 169 9.74 4.09 -15.22
C SER A 169 10.22 5.50 -15.52
N PHE A 170 11.53 5.69 -15.50
CA PHE A 170 12.18 6.96 -15.74
C PHE A 170 13.22 6.79 -16.82
N SER A 171 13.16 7.63 -17.85
CA SER A 171 14.31 7.80 -18.73
C SER A 171 15.50 8.32 -17.91
N ILE A 172 16.72 8.04 -18.39
CA ILE A 172 17.94 8.50 -17.70
C ILE A 172 17.96 10.02 -17.48
N SER A 173 17.40 10.82 -18.39
CA SER A 173 17.35 12.28 -18.27
C SER A 173 16.41 12.73 -17.14
N VAL A 174 15.23 12.10 -17.04
CA VAL A 174 14.28 12.37 -15.94
C VAL A 174 14.90 11.95 -14.61
N LEU A 175 15.47 10.74 -14.52
CA LEU A 175 16.09 10.27 -13.29
C LEU A 175 17.28 11.14 -12.88
N HIS A 176 18.06 11.64 -13.84
CA HIS A 176 19.15 12.59 -13.60
C HIS A 176 18.64 13.89 -12.96
N GLY A 177 17.56 14.48 -13.49
CA GLY A 177 16.95 15.68 -12.92
C GLY A 177 16.43 15.45 -11.50
N VAL A 178 15.79 14.30 -11.25
CA VAL A 178 15.32 13.91 -9.90
C VAL A 178 16.50 13.74 -8.94
N ALA A 179 17.59 13.10 -9.37
CA ALA A 179 18.79 12.92 -8.56
C ALA A 179 19.51 14.25 -8.26
N GLU A 180 19.54 15.16 -9.23
CA GLU A 180 20.08 16.51 -9.03
C GLU A 180 19.30 17.27 -7.96
N GLU A 181 17.97 17.28 -8.03
CA GLU A 181 17.13 17.91 -7.01
C GLU A 181 17.27 17.20 -5.64
N ALA A 182 17.39 15.87 -5.61
CA ALA A 182 17.58 15.10 -4.38
C ALA A 182 18.89 15.44 -3.65
N ILE A 183 19.99 15.54 -4.40
CA ILE A 183 21.31 15.93 -3.89
C ILE A 183 21.28 17.38 -3.37
N ALA A 184 20.62 18.28 -4.10
CA ALA A 184 20.45 19.67 -3.68
C ALA A 184 19.63 19.79 -2.39
N GLN A 185 18.49 19.09 -2.28
CA GLN A 185 17.63 19.13 -1.09
C GLN A 185 18.29 18.56 0.17
N THR A 186 19.33 17.75 0.01
CA THR A 186 20.10 17.15 1.11
C THR A 186 21.39 17.91 1.41
N ASN A 187 21.65 19.02 0.71
CA ASN A 187 22.88 19.83 0.83
C ASN A 187 24.16 19.01 0.63
N LEU A 188 24.12 17.99 -0.23
CA LEU A 188 25.25 17.13 -0.52
C LEU A 188 26.01 17.57 -1.76
N LYS A 189 27.27 17.15 -1.87
CA LYS A 189 28.13 17.39 -3.04
C LYS A 189 28.41 16.06 -3.73
N ALA A 190 27.61 15.73 -4.72
CA ALA A 190 27.79 14.54 -5.55
C ALA A 190 27.36 14.84 -6.99
N LYS A 191 27.95 14.11 -7.95
CA LYS A 191 27.49 14.17 -9.34
C LYS A 191 26.25 13.27 -9.48
N PRO A 192 25.12 13.76 -10.02
CA PRO A 192 23.89 12.96 -10.12
C PRO A 192 24.10 11.65 -10.89
N ALA A 193 24.87 11.69 -11.99
CA ALA A 193 25.20 10.51 -12.77
C ALA A 193 25.98 9.44 -11.98
N ASP A 194 26.91 9.85 -11.12
CA ASP A 194 27.67 8.93 -10.27
C ASP A 194 26.79 8.34 -9.16
N PHE A 195 25.93 9.17 -8.57
CA PHE A 195 24.99 8.74 -7.55
C PHE A 195 24.00 7.70 -8.09
N ILE A 196 23.39 7.98 -9.24
CA ILE A 196 22.51 7.02 -9.94
C ILE A 196 23.27 5.73 -10.24
N ASN A 197 24.53 5.82 -10.71
CA ASN A 197 25.32 4.64 -11.01
C ASN A 197 25.54 3.77 -9.77
N ASP A 198 25.83 4.38 -8.63
CA ASP A 198 26.03 3.66 -7.37
C ASP A 198 24.73 3.02 -6.88
N ILE A 199 23.60 3.72 -6.94
CA ILE A 199 22.30 3.13 -6.59
C ILE A 199 21.96 1.94 -7.50
N VAL A 200 22.12 2.09 -8.82
CA VAL A 200 21.80 1.01 -9.78
C VAL A 200 22.75 -0.17 -9.61
N ARG A 201 24.07 0.08 -9.51
CA ARG A 201 25.06 -0.99 -9.55
C ARG A 201 25.31 -1.61 -8.19
N ILE A 202 25.27 -0.85 -7.10
CA ILE A 202 25.65 -1.33 -5.77
C ILE A 202 24.41 -1.85 -5.03
N THR A 203 23.37 -1.02 -4.91
CA THR A 203 22.19 -1.41 -4.13
C THR A 203 21.17 -2.22 -4.94
N CYS A 204 21.17 -2.06 -6.27
CA CYS A 204 20.19 -2.66 -7.18
C CYS A 204 18.73 -2.28 -6.84
N LEU A 205 18.51 -1.22 -6.06
CA LEU A 205 17.17 -0.75 -5.70
C LEU A 205 16.49 -0.04 -6.88
N ILE A 206 17.28 0.42 -7.85
CA ILE A 206 16.84 0.87 -9.16
C ILE A 206 17.48 -0.05 -10.20
N LEU A 207 16.66 -0.62 -11.06
CA LEU A 207 17.08 -1.46 -12.17
C LEU A 207 17.15 -0.60 -13.43
N ARG A 208 18.13 -0.88 -14.29
CA ARG A 208 18.23 -0.32 -15.64
C ARG A 208 17.82 -1.38 -16.64
N GLU A 209 16.84 -1.05 -17.48
CA GLU A 209 16.32 -1.91 -18.55
C GLU A 209 16.26 -1.09 -19.84
N GLY A 210 17.17 -1.41 -20.77
CA GLY A 210 17.44 -0.55 -21.92
C GLY A 210 17.87 0.86 -21.48
N ASP A 211 17.06 1.85 -21.86
CA ASP A 211 17.27 3.27 -21.55
C ASP A 211 16.38 3.78 -20.39
N GLU A 212 15.54 2.90 -19.85
CA GLU A 212 14.63 3.18 -18.75
C GLU A 212 15.18 2.66 -17.41
N HIS A 213 14.76 3.31 -16.34
CA HIS A 213 15.12 2.99 -14.96
C HIS A 213 13.85 2.80 -14.14
N ARG A 214 13.79 1.75 -13.31
CA ARG A 214 12.62 1.46 -12.46
C ARG A 214 13.03 0.98 -11.08
N PHE A 215 12.27 1.32 -10.05
CA PHE A 215 12.50 0.73 -8.72
C PHE A 215 12.28 -0.79 -8.77
N ILE A 216 13.08 -1.53 -8.02
CA ILE A 216 12.98 -3.00 -7.93
C ILE A 216 11.61 -3.46 -7.41
N HIS A 217 10.99 -2.63 -6.56
CA HIS A 217 9.64 -2.81 -6.08
C HIS A 217 9.05 -1.46 -5.66
N LYS A 218 7.75 -1.24 -5.86
CA LYS A 218 7.07 0.04 -5.56
C LYS A 218 7.24 0.46 -4.09
N THR A 219 7.03 -0.48 -3.17
CA THR A 219 7.14 -0.24 -1.72
C THR A 219 8.53 0.17 -1.25
N VAL A 220 9.59 -0.08 -2.03
CA VAL A 220 10.93 0.50 -1.75
C VAL A 220 10.82 2.01 -1.85
N GLN A 221 10.33 2.52 -2.99
CA GLN A 221 10.14 3.95 -3.19
C GLN A 221 9.23 4.55 -2.12
N GLU A 222 8.11 3.90 -1.83
CA GLU A 222 7.10 4.38 -0.87
C GLU A 222 7.70 4.46 0.56
N TYR A 223 8.45 3.45 1.00
CA TYR A 223 9.09 3.48 2.31
C TYR A 223 10.12 4.60 2.43
N TYR A 224 11.05 4.71 1.48
CA TYR A 224 12.11 5.73 1.59
C TYR A 224 11.56 7.15 1.37
N ALA A 225 10.45 7.31 0.65
CA ALA A 225 9.70 8.56 0.61
C ALA A 225 9.11 8.90 2.00
N ALA A 226 8.47 7.94 2.67
CA ALA A 226 7.95 8.12 4.03
C ALA A 226 9.06 8.43 5.05
N SER A 227 10.20 7.73 4.96
CA SER A 227 11.37 7.99 5.81
C SER A 227 11.95 9.40 5.57
N PHE A 228 11.92 9.90 4.33
CA PHE A 228 12.31 11.29 4.05
C PHE A 228 11.35 12.30 4.69
N ILE A 229 10.04 12.01 4.64
CA ILE A 229 8.99 12.85 5.23
C ILE A 229 9.17 12.94 6.75
N GLN A 230 9.47 11.81 7.40
CA GLN A 230 9.77 11.75 8.83
C GLN A 230 10.91 12.70 9.24
N LYS A 231 11.85 13.00 8.36
CA LYS A 231 12.97 13.92 8.65
C LYS A 231 12.62 15.40 8.43
N LYS A 232 11.42 15.72 7.92
CA LYS A 232 11.02 17.11 7.65
C LYS A 232 10.52 17.83 8.91
N PRO A 233 10.62 19.18 8.94
CA PRO A 233 10.04 19.97 10.03
C PRO A 233 8.52 19.80 10.14
N ASP A 234 7.99 20.00 11.34
CA ASP A 234 6.56 19.90 11.63
C ASP A 234 5.67 20.76 10.73
N THR A 235 6.11 21.98 10.41
CA THR A 235 5.38 22.88 9.51
C THR A 235 5.20 22.27 8.12
N TRP A 236 6.22 21.58 7.61
CA TRP A 236 6.18 20.89 6.32
C TRP A 236 5.31 19.64 6.39
N ALA A 237 5.44 18.83 7.46
CA ALA A 237 4.62 17.65 7.66
C ALA A 237 3.12 17.98 7.73
N LYS A 238 2.75 19.04 8.48
CA LYS A 238 1.37 19.57 8.52
C LYS A 238 0.84 19.89 7.13
N GLN A 239 1.60 20.64 6.32
CA GLN A 239 1.21 21.00 4.96
C GLN A 239 1.08 19.78 4.04
N LEU A 240 1.91 18.76 4.23
CA LEU A 240 1.77 17.51 3.51
C LEU A 240 0.45 16.83 3.89
N TYR A 241 0.20 16.61 5.18
CA TYR A 241 -1.00 15.92 5.64
C TYR A 241 -2.28 16.67 5.23
N THR A 242 -2.33 18.00 5.33
CA THR A 242 -3.48 18.78 4.82
C THR A 242 -3.74 18.55 3.33
N ARG A 243 -2.70 18.42 2.51
CA ARG A 243 -2.85 18.10 1.07
C ARG A 243 -3.27 16.66 0.82
N ILE A 244 -2.76 15.72 1.62
CA ILE A 244 -3.10 14.30 1.50
C ILE A 244 -4.50 14.03 2.03
N SER A 245 -5.03 14.80 2.98
CA SER A 245 -6.37 14.62 3.54
C SER A 245 -7.48 14.76 2.51
N ASP A 246 -7.22 15.31 1.33
CA ASP A 246 -8.13 15.25 0.17
C ASP A 246 -8.21 13.82 -0.39
N SER A 247 -9.42 13.35 -0.67
CA SER A 247 -9.72 11.94 -0.95
C SER A 247 -8.99 11.36 -2.16
N ASP A 248 -8.93 12.11 -3.26
CA ASP A 248 -8.19 11.75 -4.48
C ASP A 248 -6.68 11.59 -4.22
N ASN A 249 -6.14 12.30 -3.22
CA ASN A 249 -4.74 12.19 -2.83
C ASN A 249 -4.53 11.06 -1.81
N ARG A 250 -5.46 10.77 -0.90
CA ARG A 250 -5.31 9.70 0.12
C ARG A 250 -4.96 8.35 -0.49
N TYR A 251 -5.63 7.96 -1.58
CA TYR A 251 -5.37 6.69 -2.26
C TYR A 251 -3.93 6.59 -2.78
N LYS A 252 -3.42 7.67 -3.37
CA LYS A 252 -2.05 7.72 -3.94
C LYS A 252 -0.95 7.64 -2.88
N TRP A 253 -1.27 7.94 -1.63
CA TRP A 253 -0.34 7.96 -0.49
C TRP A 253 -0.61 6.82 0.50
N GLN A 254 -1.42 5.82 0.14
CA GLN A 254 -1.85 4.80 1.08
C GLN A 254 -0.68 4.09 1.78
N GLN A 255 0.28 3.60 1.01
CA GLN A 255 1.39 2.83 1.54
C GLN A 255 2.34 3.70 2.37
N GLU A 256 2.60 4.95 1.95
CA GLU A 256 3.40 5.89 2.75
C GLU A 256 2.72 6.26 4.06
N LEU A 257 1.39 6.41 4.07
CA LEU A 257 0.63 6.68 5.30
C LEU A 257 0.71 5.50 6.26
N GLU A 258 0.68 4.26 5.77
CA GLU A 258 0.93 3.07 6.59
C GLU A 258 2.34 3.11 7.19
N PHE A 259 3.37 3.42 6.39
CA PHE A 259 4.74 3.58 6.92
C PHE A 259 4.85 4.72 7.93
N LEU A 260 4.25 5.88 7.65
CA LEU A 260 4.25 7.03 8.57
C LEU A 260 3.50 6.73 9.87
N SER A 261 2.48 5.88 9.86
CA SER A 261 1.81 5.43 11.08
C SER A 261 2.74 4.62 11.99
N GLU A 262 3.71 3.90 11.41
CA GLU A 262 4.70 3.10 12.14
C GLU A 262 5.92 3.92 12.56
N ILE A 263 6.50 4.71 11.64
CA ILE A 263 7.78 5.41 11.88
C ILE A 263 7.59 6.83 12.44
N ASP A 264 6.43 7.46 12.23
CA ASP A 264 6.15 8.85 12.61
C ASP A 264 4.78 8.99 13.29
N SER A 265 4.50 8.03 14.18
CA SER A 265 3.17 7.82 14.77
C SER A 265 2.58 9.07 15.42
N TYR A 266 3.38 9.87 16.13
CA TYR A 266 2.91 11.11 16.77
C TYR A 266 2.33 12.09 15.74
N ARG A 267 3.09 12.42 14.69
CA ARG A 267 2.64 13.41 13.68
C ARG A 267 1.58 12.85 12.76
N TYR A 268 1.67 11.56 12.41
CA TYR A 268 0.59 10.86 11.73
C TYR A 268 -0.72 10.96 12.50
N ASN A 269 -0.71 10.67 13.80
CA ASN A 269 -1.91 10.75 14.63
C ASN A 269 -2.40 12.18 14.81
N ARG A 270 -1.50 13.13 15.12
CA ARG A 270 -1.84 14.52 15.40
C ARG A 270 -2.34 15.30 14.17
N TYR A 271 -1.70 15.10 13.03
CA TYR A 271 -1.90 15.93 11.84
C TYR A 271 -2.71 15.26 10.73
N PHE A 272 -2.90 13.93 10.78
CA PHE A 272 -3.66 13.20 9.78
C PHE A 272 -4.86 12.44 10.37
N LEU A 273 -4.61 11.45 11.23
CA LEU A 273 -5.68 10.55 11.67
C LEU A 273 -6.71 11.23 12.58
N LEU A 274 -6.26 12.00 13.59
CA LEU A 274 -7.18 12.68 14.50
C LEU A 274 -8.05 13.72 13.77
N PRO A 275 -7.50 14.62 12.91
CA PRO A 275 -8.33 15.52 12.10
C PRO A 275 -9.38 14.78 11.27
N ILE A 276 -9.00 13.67 10.63
CA ILE A 276 -9.93 12.84 9.87
C ILE A 276 -11.05 12.29 10.76
N CYS A 277 -10.72 11.74 11.93
CA CYS A 277 -11.73 11.23 12.86
C CYS A 277 -12.67 12.35 13.32
N LEU A 278 -12.13 13.54 13.62
CA LEU A 278 -12.92 14.70 14.03
C LEU A 278 -13.86 15.17 12.92
N ASP A 279 -13.40 15.21 11.68
CA ASP A 279 -14.21 15.58 10.52
C ASP A 279 -15.34 14.57 10.30
N VAL A 280 -15.04 13.27 10.35
CA VAL A 280 -16.02 12.17 10.23
C VAL A 280 -17.08 12.23 11.33
N LEU A 281 -16.66 12.50 12.58
CA LEU A 281 -17.57 12.63 13.71
C LEU A 281 -18.27 13.99 13.76
N SER A 282 -17.82 14.97 12.96
CA SER A 282 -18.16 16.39 13.06
C SER A 282 -18.01 16.93 14.49
N LEU A 283 -16.90 16.57 15.15
CA LEU A 283 -16.57 16.96 16.51
C LEU A 283 -15.35 17.87 16.55
N SER A 284 -15.30 18.71 17.58
CA SER A 284 -14.05 19.30 18.04
C SER A 284 -13.32 18.36 18.98
N GLU A 285 -12.00 18.50 19.08
CA GLU A 285 -11.17 17.73 20.03
C GLU A 285 -11.67 17.90 21.48
N LYS A 286 -12.15 19.10 21.85
CA LYS A 286 -12.75 19.35 23.17
C LYS A 286 -13.98 18.48 23.44
N GLN A 287 -14.81 18.22 22.43
CA GLN A 287 -16.00 17.36 22.59
C GLN A 287 -15.63 15.88 22.79
N LEU A 288 -14.49 15.42 22.27
CA LEU A 288 -13.96 14.08 22.56
C LEU A 288 -13.59 13.92 24.03
N GLN A 289 -12.95 14.95 24.61
CA GLN A 289 -12.54 14.98 26.02
C GLN A 289 -13.74 14.98 26.96
N GLU A 290 -14.83 15.67 26.59
CA GLU A 290 -16.08 15.74 27.35
C GLU A 290 -16.93 14.45 27.26
N LYS A 291 -16.46 13.40 26.55
CA LYS A 291 -17.12 12.10 26.37
C LYS A 291 -18.54 12.19 25.79
N ARG A 292 -18.80 13.17 24.91
CA ARG A 292 -20.11 13.34 24.27
C ARG A 292 -20.08 12.79 22.85
N LEU A 293 -20.93 11.79 22.57
CA LEU A 293 -21.28 11.34 21.23
C LEU A 293 -22.59 12.02 20.81
N PRO A 294 -22.59 12.99 19.88
CA PRO A 294 -23.79 13.60 19.34
C PRO A 294 -24.14 12.99 17.98
N ALA A 295 -24.09 11.67 17.83
CA ALA A 295 -24.46 11.04 16.57
C ALA A 295 -25.94 11.36 16.26
N THR A 296 -26.18 12.18 15.24
CA THR A 296 -27.51 12.53 14.77
C THR A 296 -27.84 11.72 13.52
N ILE A 297 -29.13 11.42 13.31
CA ILE A 297 -29.64 10.76 12.10
C ILE A 297 -29.16 11.47 10.81
N GLN A 298 -28.93 12.78 10.88
CA GLN A 298 -28.43 13.59 9.77
C GLN A 298 -26.95 13.31 9.44
N GLN A 299 -26.10 13.06 10.44
CA GLN A 299 -24.70 12.63 10.24
C GLN A 299 -24.63 11.19 9.73
N ALA A 300 -25.49 10.31 10.24
CA ALA A 300 -25.66 8.96 9.73
C ALA A 300 -26.02 8.97 8.22
N LYS A 301 -26.94 9.84 7.80
CA LYS A 301 -27.31 10.01 6.39
C LYS A 301 -26.16 10.52 5.52
N PHE A 302 -25.36 11.47 6.00
CA PHE A 302 -24.21 12.00 5.26
C PHE A 302 -23.17 10.91 4.96
N ILE A 303 -22.80 10.10 5.96
CA ILE A 303 -21.83 9.02 5.77
C ILE A 303 -22.40 7.89 4.91
N LEU A 304 -23.66 7.50 5.14
CA LEU A 304 -24.28 6.42 4.38
C LEU A 304 -24.57 6.76 2.91
N ASN A 305 -24.54 8.04 2.53
CA ASN A 305 -24.57 8.42 1.10
C ASN A 305 -23.32 7.90 0.35
N GLY A 306 -22.19 7.71 1.03
CA GLY A 306 -20.96 7.15 0.45
C GLY A 306 -20.81 5.63 0.63
N VAL A 307 -21.83 4.95 1.18
CA VAL A 307 -21.86 3.48 1.34
C VAL A 307 -22.87 2.92 0.34
N TYR A 308 -22.46 1.96 -0.49
CA TYR A 308 -23.32 1.38 -1.50
C TYR A 308 -23.54 -0.11 -1.26
N ILE A 309 -24.79 -0.55 -1.38
CA ILE A 309 -25.18 -1.95 -1.26
C ILE A 309 -25.42 -2.49 -2.67
N TYR A 310 -24.65 -3.51 -3.04
CA TYR A 310 -24.85 -4.31 -4.24
C TYR A 310 -25.63 -5.57 -3.92
N PHE A 311 -26.58 -5.96 -4.76
CA PHE A 311 -27.26 -7.25 -4.64
C PHE A 311 -26.80 -8.16 -5.77
N GLY A 312 -25.96 -9.16 -5.44
CA GLY A 312 -25.49 -10.13 -6.42
C GLY A 312 -26.48 -11.28 -6.60
N SER A 313 -26.88 -11.58 -7.84
CA SER A 313 -27.67 -12.78 -8.15
C SER A 313 -26.77 -14.01 -8.26
N ARG A 314 -26.93 -15.01 -7.37
CA ARG A 314 -26.48 -16.39 -7.67
C ARG A 314 -27.70 -17.24 -7.98
N ASN A 315 -27.79 -17.71 -9.22
CA ASN A 315 -28.84 -18.64 -9.63
C ASN A 315 -28.50 -20.02 -9.09
N ILE A 316 -29.10 -20.38 -7.95
CA ILE A 316 -29.07 -21.75 -7.44
C ILE A 316 -30.53 -22.15 -7.24
N VAL A 317 -31.04 -22.98 -8.17
CA VAL A 317 -32.24 -23.80 -8.01
C VAL A 317 -33.51 -23.02 -7.59
N GLY A 318 -33.96 -22.09 -8.43
CA GLY A 318 -35.35 -21.61 -8.41
C GLY A 318 -35.78 -20.67 -7.26
N TYR A 319 -34.84 -20.21 -6.41
CA TYR A 319 -35.10 -19.20 -5.38
C TYR A 319 -34.11 -18.04 -5.49
N TYR A 320 -34.60 -16.81 -5.54
CA TYR A 320 -33.78 -15.60 -5.50
C TYR A 320 -33.34 -15.30 -4.06
N TYR A 321 -32.13 -15.75 -3.69
CA TYR A 321 -31.41 -15.24 -2.52
C TYR A 321 -30.17 -14.49 -3.00
N GLY A 322 -30.27 -13.17 -3.09
CA GLY A 322 -29.09 -12.32 -3.29
C GLY A 322 -28.50 -11.96 -1.94
N SER A 323 -27.26 -12.39 -1.65
CA SER A 323 -26.52 -11.84 -0.52
C SER A 323 -26.13 -10.40 -0.85
N PRO A 324 -26.48 -9.40 -0.02
CA PRO A 324 -26.01 -8.04 -0.24
C PRO A 324 -24.51 -7.98 -0.01
N ILE A 325 -23.79 -7.44 -0.99
CA ILE A 325 -22.38 -7.10 -0.92
C ILE A 325 -22.32 -5.61 -0.59
N ILE A 326 -21.78 -5.29 0.58
CA ILE A 326 -21.55 -3.90 0.97
C ILE A 326 -20.26 -3.44 0.31
N SER A 327 -20.32 -2.27 -0.29
CA SER A 327 -19.20 -1.56 -0.87
C SER A 327 -19.20 -0.14 -0.36
N PHE A 328 -18.04 0.48 -0.41
CA PHE A 328 -17.86 1.86 -0.03
C PHE A 328 -17.37 2.59 -1.27
N GLU A 329 -17.69 3.87 -1.41
CA GLU A 329 -16.88 4.74 -2.25
C GLU A 329 -15.41 4.63 -1.78
N ASP A 330 -14.47 4.57 -2.72
CA ASP A 330 -13.04 4.33 -2.43
C ASP A 330 -12.49 5.27 -1.35
N GLU A 331 -13.01 6.50 -1.27
CA GLU A 331 -12.65 7.51 -0.30
C GLU A 331 -13.01 7.15 1.15
N VAL A 332 -14.17 6.51 1.33
CA VAL A 332 -14.74 6.04 2.60
C VAL A 332 -14.17 4.65 2.92
N ALA A 333 -14.02 3.80 1.91
CA ALA A 333 -13.38 2.48 2.01
C ALA A 333 -11.97 2.60 2.57
N SER A 334 -11.15 3.48 1.99
CA SER A 334 -9.76 3.72 2.40
C SER A 334 -9.63 4.27 3.83
N LEU A 335 -10.60 5.09 4.25
CA LEU A 335 -10.66 5.70 5.57
C LEU A 335 -11.04 4.67 6.64
N ILE A 336 -12.06 3.87 6.33
CA ILE A 336 -12.56 2.80 7.19
C ILE A 336 -11.57 1.66 7.27
N ASP A 337 -11.00 1.23 6.14
CA ASP A 337 -9.99 0.16 6.09
C ASP A 337 -8.77 0.54 6.93
N LYS A 338 -8.34 1.80 6.93
CA LYS A 338 -7.25 2.26 7.82
C LYS A 338 -7.66 2.32 9.28
N ILE A 339 -8.83 2.88 9.61
CA ILE A 339 -9.34 2.93 10.99
C ILE A 339 -9.53 1.50 11.56
N VAL A 340 -9.97 0.55 10.73
CA VAL A 340 -10.22 -0.86 11.08
C VAL A 340 -8.92 -1.66 11.14
N GLN A 341 -7.96 -1.45 10.22
CA GLN A 341 -6.66 -2.14 10.22
C GLN A 341 -5.72 -1.67 11.34
N LEU A 342 -5.86 -0.43 11.82
CA LEU A 342 -4.97 0.16 12.84
C LEU A 342 -5.21 -0.36 14.27
N TYR A 343 -6.29 -1.10 14.55
CA TYR A 343 -6.65 -1.48 15.94
C TYR A 343 -7.10 -2.93 16.10
N ASP A 344 -6.29 -3.87 15.61
CA ASP A 344 -6.46 -5.32 15.85
C ASP A 344 -6.33 -5.67 17.35
N LYS A 345 -7.41 -5.40 18.10
CA LYS A 345 -7.77 -6.00 19.38
C LYS A 345 -9.26 -6.33 19.51
N ASN A 346 -10.07 -5.86 18.57
CA ASN A 346 -11.31 -6.51 18.18
C ASN A 346 -11.58 -6.07 16.74
N PRO A 347 -11.52 -6.95 15.74
CA PRO A 347 -12.11 -6.61 14.47
C PRO A 347 -13.55 -6.24 14.77
N VAL A 348 -13.93 -5.01 14.46
CA VAL A 348 -15.29 -4.80 13.94
C VAL A 348 -15.25 -5.59 12.65
N THR A 349 -15.46 -6.90 12.78
CA THR A 349 -15.43 -7.78 11.63
C THR A 349 -16.44 -7.18 10.68
N VAL A 350 -16.05 -7.06 9.43
CA VAL A 350 -16.98 -6.83 8.34
C VAL A 350 -18.18 -7.81 8.47
N ASP A 351 -18.00 -8.96 9.17
CA ASP A 351 -19.05 -9.87 9.63
C ASP A 351 -20.22 -9.22 10.41
N SER A 352 -19.98 -8.16 11.21
CA SER A 352 -21.03 -7.41 11.91
C SER A 352 -21.85 -6.51 10.96
N PHE A 353 -21.25 -6.05 9.86
CA PHE A 353 -21.95 -5.45 8.73
C PHE A 353 -22.64 -6.51 7.85
N ILE A 354 -22.10 -7.73 7.79
CA ILE A 354 -22.67 -8.90 7.11
C ILE A 354 -23.89 -9.46 7.85
N GLU A 355 -24.13 -9.17 9.14
CA GLU A 355 -25.40 -9.53 9.80
C GLU A 355 -26.63 -8.86 9.15
N ILE A 356 -26.41 -7.75 8.41
CA ILE A 356 -27.42 -7.13 7.53
C ILE A 356 -27.80 -8.07 6.37
N GLN A 357 -27.03 -9.12 6.06
CA GLN A 357 -27.24 -10.03 4.91
C GLN A 357 -28.44 -10.97 5.01
N LYS A 358 -29.23 -10.96 6.08
CA LYS A 358 -30.52 -11.68 6.10
C LYS A 358 -31.67 -10.86 5.49
N ILE A 359 -31.39 -10.07 4.46
CA ILE A 359 -32.41 -9.30 3.72
C ILE A 359 -33.12 -10.22 2.72
N ASN A 360 -34.43 -10.33 2.85
CA ASN A 360 -35.29 -11.05 1.92
C ASN A 360 -35.79 -10.05 0.84
N PRO A 361 -35.35 -10.12 -0.42
CA PRO A 361 -35.44 -9.01 -1.39
C PRO A 361 -36.87 -8.69 -1.91
N THR A 362 -37.91 -9.33 -1.39
CA THR A 362 -39.25 -9.31 -1.99
C THR A 362 -40.36 -8.73 -1.10
N LYS A 363 -40.12 -8.48 0.19
CA LYS A 363 -41.09 -7.83 1.09
C LYS A 363 -40.40 -6.73 1.90
N GLY A 364 -40.91 -5.50 1.74
CA GLY A 364 -40.44 -4.34 2.51
C GLY A 364 -39.48 -3.40 1.78
N ASN A 365 -38.96 -3.70 0.59
CA ASN A 365 -38.03 -2.77 -0.07
C ASN A 365 -38.72 -1.48 -0.55
N PRO A 366 -38.07 -0.28 -0.43
CA PRO A 366 -38.56 0.97 -0.99
C PRO A 366 -38.88 0.86 -2.49
N PRO A 367 -39.87 1.60 -3.02
CA PRO A 367 -40.26 1.52 -4.44
C PRO A 367 -39.11 1.81 -5.41
N GLU A 368 -38.25 2.78 -5.08
CA GLU A 368 -37.05 3.13 -5.86
C GLU A 368 -36.03 1.99 -5.89
N VAL A 369 -35.89 1.25 -4.78
CA VAL A 369 -34.97 0.11 -4.64
C VAL A 369 -35.45 -1.08 -5.46
N ARG A 370 -36.77 -1.30 -5.62
CA ARG A 370 -37.32 -2.43 -6.37
C ARG A 370 -36.98 -2.42 -7.86
N GLY A 371 -37.04 -1.25 -8.51
CA GLY A 371 -36.66 -1.11 -9.92
C GLY A 371 -35.15 -1.25 -10.15
N ILE A 372 -34.35 -0.83 -9.17
CA ILE A 372 -32.88 -0.85 -9.23
C ILE A 372 -32.28 -2.25 -8.98
N LEU A 373 -32.94 -3.07 -8.15
CA LEU A 373 -32.56 -4.45 -7.87
C LEU A 373 -32.59 -5.36 -9.12
N GLU A 374 -33.43 -5.02 -10.10
CA GLU A 374 -33.51 -5.73 -11.39
C GLU A 374 -32.35 -5.35 -12.33
N GLU A 375 -31.74 -4.17 -12.15
CA GLU A 375 -30.70 -3.60 -13.03
C GLU A 375 -29.25 -3.77 -12.51
N LYS A 376 -29.04 -4.37 -11.34
CA LYS A 376 -27.70 -4.56 -10.70
C LYS A 376 -26.93 -3.25 -10.43
N ILE A 377 -27.63 -2.15 -10.19
CA ILE A 377 -27.01 -0.84 -9.91
C ILE A 377 -26.74 -0.70 -8.38
N PRO A 378 -25.62 -0.10 -7.96
CA PRO A 378 -25.32 0.17 -6.55
C PRO A 378 -26.36 1.09 -5.88
N ILE A 379 -26.75 0.77 -4.65
CA ILE A 379 -27.78 1.52 -3.90
C ILE A 379 -27.17 2.21 -2.69
N PRO A 380 -27.30 3.54 -2.54
CA PRO A 380 -26.86 4.24 -1.32
C PRO A 380 -27.51 3.66 -0.06
N ALA A 381 -26.71 3.35 0.95
CA ALA A 381 -27.16 2.77 2.21
C ALA A 381 -28.06 3.76 3.00
N SER A 382 -27.94 5.05 2.72
CA SER A 382 -28.75 6.12 3.32
C SER A 382 -30.24 5.95 3.03
N LEU A 383 -30.62 5.36 1.89
CA LEU A 383 -32.00 5.09 1.52
C LEU A 383 -32.68 4.08 2.47
N PHE A 384 -31.90 3.24 3.14
CA PHE A 384 -32.44 2.26 4.11
C PHE A 384 -32.75 2.89 5.47
N LEU A 385 -32.17 4.05 5.82
CA LEU A 385 -32.52 4.80 7.02
C LEU A 385 -33.95 5.34 6.97
N ASP A 386 -34.45 5.64 5.77
CA ASP A 386 -35.78 6.19 5.56
C ASP A 386 -36.87 5.11 5.53
N HIS A 387 -36.50 3.84 5.62
CA HIS A 387 -37.43 2.73 5.61
C HIS A 387 -37.79 2.24 7.04
N PRO A 388 -39.09 2.12 7.40
CA PRO A 388 -39.52 1.76 8.75
C PRO A 388 -38.97 0.42 9.25
N GLU A 389 -38.84 -0.58 8.36
CA GLU A 389 -38.39 -1.94 8.73
C GLU A 389 -36.87 -2.06 8.88
N TYR A 390 -36.09 -1.17 8.25
CA TYR A 390 -34.63 -1.28 8.18
C TYR A 390 -33.90 -0.20 8.99
N SER A 391 -34.59 0.91 9.29
CA SER A 391 -34.05 2.02 10.07
C SER A 391 -33.36 1.58 11.37
N LEU A 392 -33.96 0.70 12.17
CA LEU A 392 -33.42 0.27 13.46
C LEU A 392 -32.12 -0.53 13.36
N SER A 393 -32.02 -1.48 12.43
CA SER A 393 -30.81 -2.29 12.25
C SER A 393 -29.69 -1.48 11.61
N THR A 394 -30.01 -0.66 10.62
CA THR A 394 -29.08 0.28 9.98
C THR A 394 -28.54 1.29 11.00
N LEU A 395 -29.40 1.88 11.85
CA LEU A 395 -28.98 2.77 12.94
C LEU A 395 -28.06 2.05 13.95
N SER A 396 -28.35 0.81 14.33
CA SER A 396 -27.49 0.06 15.27
C SER A 396 -26.08 -0.18 14.75
N VAL A 397 -25.92 -0.48 13.45
CA VAL A 397 -24.60 -0.68 12.83
C VAL A 397 -23.84 0.64 12.77
N ILE A 398 -24.52 1.72 12.44
CA ILE A 398 -23.96 3.07 12.39
C ILE A 398 -23.51 3.52 13.77
N ASP A 399 -24.35 3.33 14.79
CA ASP A 399 -24.02 3.68 16.17
C ASP A 399 -22.75 2.95 16.63
N LYS A 400 -22.60 1.66 16.31
CA LYS A 400 -21.37 0.90 16.57
C LYS A 400 -20.17 1.48 15.82
N PHE A 401 -20.33 1.78 14.54
CA PHE A 401 -19.27 2.35 13.72
C PHE A 401 -18.77 3.70 14.26
N PHE A 402 -19.68 4.64 14.53
CA PHE A 402 -19.36 5.94 15.11
C PHE A 402 -18.78 5.81 16.52
N ALA A 403 -19.28 4.89 17.35
CA ALA A 403 -18.71 4.62 18.66
C ALA A 403 -17.25 4.15 18.55
N ASN A 404 -16.93 3.29 17.59
CA ASN A 404 -15.56 2.83 17.36
C ASN A 404 -14.64 3.98 16.92
N ILE A 405 -15.06 4.80 15.95
CA ILE A 405 -14.28 5.97 15.52
C ILE A 405 -14.09 6.95 16.68
N PHE A 406 -15.13 7.18 17.48
CA PHE A 406 -15.06 8.02 18.66
C PHE A 406 -14.05 7.50 19.69
N HIS A 407 -14.07 6.20 19.99
CA HIS A 407 -13.11 5.58 20.89
C HIS A 407 -11.68 5.69 20.36
N ILE A 408 -11.47 5.49 19.05
CA ILE A 408 -10.16 5.65 18.41
C ILE A 408 -9.67 7.10 18.52
N ALA A 409 -10.51 8.06 18.17
CA ALA A 409 -10.18 9.47 18.25
C ALA A 409 -9.85 9.90 19.70
N GLN A 410 -10.59 9.37 20.67
CA GLN A 410 -10.37 9.61 22.08
C GLN A 410 -9.05 9.00 22.57
N ASP A 411 -8.77 7.74 22.24
CA ASP A 411 -7.50 7.08 22.60
C ASP A 411 -6.30 7.84 22.02
N ILE A 412 -6.39 8.29 20.77
CA ILE A 412 -5.37 9.09 20.11
C ILE A 412 -5.18 10.42 20.84
N SER A 413 -6.26 11.18 21.06
CA SER A 413 -6.19 12.50 21.72
C SER A 413 -5.56 12.39 23.12
N LEU A 414 -5.98 11.40 23.91
CA LEU A 414 -5.40 11.13 25.24
C LEU A 414 -3.93 10.72 25.20
N SER A 415 -3.51 9.97 24.18
CA SER A 415 -2.10 9.59 23.98
C SER A 415 -1.24 10.81 23.66
N LEU A 416 -1.72 11.69 22.77
CA LEU A 416 -1.03 12.91 22.36
C LEU A 416 -0.86 13.87 23.53
N GLU A 417 -1.89 14.08 24.35
CA GLU A 417 -1.81 14.91 25.56
C GLU A 417 -0.72 14.44 26.53
N LYS A 418 -0.61 13.12 26.73
CA LYS A 418 0.44 12.54 27.60
C LYS A 418 1.83 12.83 27.06
N THR A 419 2.03 12.67 25.75
CA THR A 419 3.32 12.96 25.09
C THR A 419 3.68 14.44 25.19
N GLU A 420 2.72 15.34 24.92
CA GLU A 420 2.91 16.79 25.00
C GLU A 420 3.15 17.28 26.45
N SER A 421 2.52 16.65 27.43
CA SER A 421 2.73 16.96 28.85
C SER A 421 4.11 16.48 29.34
N SER A 422 4.59 15.32 28.85
CA SER A 422 5.92 14.80 29.20
C SER A 422 7.05 15.65 28.63
N SER A 423 6.93 16.13 27.38
CA SER A 423 7.96 16.96 26.75
C SER A 423 8.11 18.33 27.41
N LEU A 424 7.02 18.88 27.95
CA LEU A 424 7.05 20.11 28.75
C LEU A 424 7.79 19.94 30.08
N LEU A 425 7.75 18.75 30.69
CA LEU A 425 8.48 18.45 31.92
C LEU A 425 9.98 18.23 31.64
N ASP A 426 10.32 17.56 30.54
CA ASP A 426 11.73 17.34 30.15
C ASP A 426 12.43 18.63 29.71
N GLY A 427 11.70 19.64 29.24
CA GLY A 427 12.25 20.97 28.91
C GLY A 427 12.44 21.91 30.11
N LEU A 428 12.01 21.50 31.31
CA LEU A 428 12.16 22.25 32.56
C LEU A 428 13.29 21.73 33.46
N VAL A 429 13.90 20.59 33.10
CA VAL A 429 15.07 19.98 33.76
C VAL A 429 16.32 20.27 32.95
#